data_AF-A0A1Z4VS92-F1
#
_entry.id   AF-A0A1Z4VS92-F1
#
_cell.length_a   1.000
_cell.length_b   1.000
_cell.length_c   1.000
_cell.angle_alpha   90.00
_cell.angle_beta   90.00
_cell.angle_gamma   90.00
#
_symmetry.space_group_name_H-M   'P 1'
#
loop_
_entity.id
_entity.type
_entity.pdbx_description
1 polymer ?
#
loop_
_entity_poly.entity_id
_entity_poly.type
_entity_poly.pdbx_seq_one_letter_code
_entity_poly.pdbx_strand_id
1 'polypeptide(L)'
;MYYTMYTSTYSILYAREAMSVQKILADETVSITEFRKRPQAYFTDHAIAVLSNNRTAGYILGAEVYETLLSVLQQSQQFDSFEGRFRPTAARLREIAEQGEKLLEQASEEDLGSFSE
;
A
#
# COMPACT_ATOMS: atom_id res chain seq x y z
N MET A 1 -31.85 3.21 37.63
CA MET A 1 -32.88 3.28 36.55
C MET A 1 -32.26 2.61 35.33
N TYR A 2 -32.53 1.31 35.14
CA TYR A 2 -31.92 0.48 34.11
C TYR A 2 -32.82 0.47 32.87
N TYR A 3 -32.30 0.87 31.72
CA TYR A 3 -33.00 0.74 30.44
C TYR A 3 -32.52 -0.51 29.72
N THR A 4 -33.43 -1.47 29.57
CA THR A 4 -33.25 -2.72 28.83
C THR A 4 -33.32 -2.45 27.33
N MET A 5 -32.26 -2.81 26.60
CA MET A 5 -32.16 -2.69 25.14
C MET A 5 -33.01 -3.77 24.45
N TYR A 6 -34.04 -3.36 23.71
CA TYR A 6 -34.76 -4.23 22.76
C TYR A 6 -33.96 -4.31 21.46
N THR A 7 -33.17 -5.36 21.26
CA THR A 7 -32.63 -5.70 19.93
C THR A 7 -33.70 -6.46 19.15
N SER A 8 -34.46 -5.73 18.34
CA SER A 8 -35.46 -6.32 17.46
C SER A 8 -34.78 -6.92 16.23
N THR A 9 -34.70 -8.24 16.20
CA THR A 9 -34.26 -9.07 15.08
C THR A 9 -35.25 -8.93 13.92
N TYR A 10 -35.12 -7.89 13.10
CA TYR A 10 -35.77 -7.82 11.80
C TYR A 10 -34.73 -7.97 10.68
N SER A 11 -34.88 -9.12 10.00
CA SER A 11 -34.58 -9.34 8.58
C SER A 11 -33.12 -9.31 8.12
N ILE A 12 -32.42 -10.40 8.42
CA ILE A 12 -31.26 -10.96 7.68
C ILE A 12 -31.67 -11.42 6.24
N LEU A 13 -32.92 -11.15 5.81
CA LEU A 13 -33.48 -11.53 4.51
C LEU A 13 -33.34 -10.44 3.41
N TYR A 14 -32.87 -9.24 3.74
CA TYR A 14 -32.56 -8.19 2.74
C TYR A 14 -31.11 -8.21 2.24
N ALA A 15 -30.26 -9.11 2.74
CA ALA A 15 -28.86 -9.23 2.29
C ALA A 15 -28.70 -9.85 0.88
N ARG A 16 -29.81 -10.10 0.17
CA ARG A 16 -29.83 -10.66 -1.19
C ARG A 16 -29.89 -9.61 -2.30
N GLU A 17 -29.82 -8.33 -1.94
CA GLU A 17 -29.28 -7.29 -2.81
C GLU A 17 -27.95 -6.90 -2.16
N ALA A 18 -26.85 -7.46 -2.67
CA ALA A 18 -25.53 -7.05 -2.25
C ALA A 18 -25.35 -5.59 -2.69
N MET A 19 -25.77 -4.63 -1.86
CA MET A 19 -25.25 -3.28 -1.92
C MET A 19 -23.75 -3.43 -1.79
N SER A 20 -23.03 -3.30 -2.90
CA SER A 20 -21.58 -3.34 -2.94
C SER A 20 -21.09 -2.27 -1.96
N VAL A 21 -20.67 -2.69 -0.76
CA VAL A 21 -20.12 -1.79 0.24
C VAL A 21 -18.80 -1.28 -0.34
N GLN A 22 -18.87 -0.13 -1.00
CA GLN A 22 -17.70 0.53 -1.55
C GLN A 22 -16.94 1.16 -0.39
N LYS A 23 -15.68 0.76 -0.20
CA LYS A 23 -14.79 1.42 0.75
C LYS A 23 -14.53 2.85 0.25
N ILE A 24 -14.99 3.85 0.99
CA ILE A 24 -14.71 5.25 0.74
C ILE A 24 -13.53 5.65 1.62
N LEU A 25 -12.49 6.23 1.01
CA LEU A 25 -11.27 6.68 1.68
C LEU A 25 -11.28 8.22 1.80
N ALA A 26 -12.30 8.75 2.47
CA ALA A 26 -12.50 10.19 2.65
C ALA A 26 -13.30 10.47 3.92
N ASP A 27 -13.09 11.64 4.50
CA ASP A 27 -13.79 12.10 5.70
C ASP A 27 -15.20 12.59 5.37
N GLU A 28 -15.38 13.16 4.17
CA GLU A 28 -16.65 13.67 3.68
C GLU A 28 -17.01 13.12 2.30
N THR A 29 -18.30 13.07 1.99
CA THR A 29 -18.81 12.71 0.65
C THR A 29 -19.71 13.80 0.09
N VAL A 30 -19.58 14.10 -1.21
CA VAL A 30 -20.44 15.04 -1.93
C VAL A 30 -20.98 14.41 -3.21
N SER A 31 -22.23 14.68 -3.59
CA SER A 31 -22.73 14.25 -4.91
C SER A 31 -22.10 15.06 -6.04
N ILE A 32 -21.91 14.45 -7.21
CA ILE A 32 -21.36 15.12 -8.39
C ILE A 32 -22.21 16.33 -8.83
N THR A 33 -23.52 16.28 -8.57
CA THR A 33 -24.44 17.39 -8.85
C THR A 33 -24.20 18.57 -7.93
N GLU A 34 -23.97 18.35 -6.63
CA GLU A 34 -23.64 19.41 -5.68
C GLU A 34 -22.23 19.96 -5.91
N PHE A 35 -21.26 19.09 -6.17
CA PHE A 35 -19.89 19.49 -6.51
C PHE A 35 -19.86 20.48 -7.68
N ARG A 36 -20.60 20.18 -8.76
CA ARG A 36 -20.66 21.03 -9.96
C ARG A 36 -21.22 22.43 -9.71
N LYS A 37 -22.05 22.62 -8.68
CA LYS A 37 -22.62 23.94 -8.37
C LYS A 37 -21.57 24.88 -7.76
N ARG A 38 -20.67 24.34 -6.92
CA ARG A 38 -19.70 25.13 -6.14
C ARG A 38 -18.38 24.36 -5.95
N PRO A 39 -17.62 24.07 -7.01
CA PRO A 39 -16.45 23.20 -6.91
C PRO A 39 -15.37 23.75 -5.98
N GLN A 40 -15.23 25.09 -5.90
CA GLN A 40 -14.26 25.76 -5.04
C GLN A 40 -14.47 25.50 -3.55
N ALA A 41 -15.72 25.26 -3.12
CA ALA A 41 -16.04 25.05 -1.70
C ALA A 41 -15.52 23.73 -1.13
N TYR A 42 -15.08 22.81 -2.00
CA TYR A 42 -14.65 21.46 -1.62
C TYR A 42 -13.13 21.28 -1.65
N PHE A 43 -12.36 22.35 -1.93
CA PHE A 43 -10.91 22.34 -1.72
C PHE A 43 -10.61 22.71 -0.26
N THR A 44 -10.78 21.72 0.62
CA THR A 44 -10.54 21.83 2.06
C THR A 44 -9.20 21.18 2.45
N ASP A 45 -8.94 21.15 3.76
CA ASP A 45 -7.79 20.52 4.40
C ASP A 45 -7.88 18.99 4.48
N HIS A 46 -9.03 18.40 4.19
CA HIS A 46 -9.29 16.96 4.29
C HIS A 46 -9.79 16.36 2.97
N ALA A 47 -9.87 15.03 2.91
CA ALA A 47 -10.26 14.32 1.69
C ALA A 47 -11.78 14.29 1.55
N ILE A 48 -12.28 14.63 0.34
CA ILE A 48 -13.71 14.58 0.01
C ILE A 48 -13.94 13.62 -1.16
N ALA A 49 -14.79 12.62 -0.98
CA ALA A 49 -15.19 11.72 -2.04
C ALA A 49 -16.37 12.28 -2.85
N VAL A 50 -16.20 12.40 -4.16
CA VAL A 50 -17.25 12.80 -5.09
C VAL A 50 -18.00 11.56 -5.58
N LEU A 51 -19.30 11.52 -5.35
CA LEU A 51 -20.17 10.40 -5.67
C LEU A 51 -21.00 10.68 -6.94
N SER A 52 -21.00 9.74 -7.89
CA SER A 52 -21.91 9.72 -9.04
C SER A 52 -22.75 8.44 -8.96
N ASN A 53 -24.08 8.58 -8.90
CA ASN A 53 -25.01 7.45 -8.73
C ASN A 53 -24.60 6.52 -7.57
N ASN A 54 -24.33 7.09 -6.39
CA ASN A 54 -23.88 6.41 -5.17
C ASN A 54 -22.57 5.60 -5.32
N ARG A 55 -21.77 5.88 -6.36
CA ARG A 55 -20.43 5.30 -6.54
C ARG A 55 -19.40 6.40 -6.49
N THR A 56 -18.25 6.13 -5.87
CA THR A 56 -17.13 7.10 -5.87
C THR A 56 -16.62 7.31 -7.28
N ALA A 57 -16.81 8.52 -7.81
CA ALA A 57 -16.33 8.95 -9.12
C ALA A 57 -14.91 9.53 -9.03
N GLY A 58 -14.55 10.11 -7.89
CA GLY A 58 -13.22 10.65 -7.64
C GLY A 58 -13.07 11.16 -6.21
N TYR A 59 -11.86 11.60 -5.90
CA TYR A 59 -11.52 12.24 -4.63
C TYR A 59 -11.01 13.66 -4.90
N ILE A 60 -11.39 14.58 -4.04
CA ILE A 60 -10.82 15.93 -3.99
C ILE A 60 -9.89 15.95 -2.80
N LEU A 61 -8.67 16.40 -3.05
CA LEU A 61 -7.61 16.53 -2.06
C LEU A 61 -7.03 17.95 -2.19
N GLY A 62 -6.62 18.53 -1.07
CA GLY A 62 -5.77 19.72 -1.08
C GLY A 62 -4.43 19.45 -1.78
N ALA A 63 -3.82 20.50 -2.32
CA ALA A 63 -2.56 20.40 -3.06
C ALA A 63 -1.44 19.78 -2.21
N GLU A 64 -1.28 20.26 -0.97
CA GLU A 64 -0.26 19.76 -0.03
C GLU A 64 -0.40 18.26 0.25
N VAL A 65 -1.64 17.79 0.46
CA VAL A 65 -1.92 16.36 0.70
C VAL A 65 -1.55 15.54 -0.53
N TYR A 66 -1.93 16.01 -1.72
CA TYR A 66 -1.60 15.33 -2.98
C TYR A 66 -0.09 15.25 -3.22
N GLU A 67 0.63 16.37 -3.05
CA GLU A 67 2.08 16.44 -3.21
C GLU A 67 2.82 15.58 -2.19
N THR A 68 2.35 15.56 -0.94
CA THR A 68 2.90 14.70 0.12
C THR A 68 2.70 13.22 -0.23
N LEU A 69 1.52 12.83 -0.71
CA LEU A 69 1.26 11.47 -1.16
C LEU A 69 2.18 11.05 -2.32
N LEU A 70 2.36 11.93 -3.31
CA LEU A 70 3.31 11.67 -4.40
C LEU A 70 4.74 11.52 -3.90
N SER A 71 5.17 12.38 -2.97
CA SER A 71 6.52 12.33 -2.40
C SER A 71 6.76 11.01 -1.66
N VAL A 72 5.79 10.56 -0.86
CA VAL A 72 5.86 9.28 -0.14
C VAL A 72 5.89 8.10 -1.12
N LEU A 73 5.07 8.12 -2.17
CA LEU A 73 5.05 7.07 -3.20
C LEU A 73 6.37 7.00 -3.99
N GLN A 74 6.97 8.15 -4.30
CA GLN A 74 8.29 8.19 -4.96
C GLN A 74 9.37 7.63 -4.05
N GLN A 75 9.34 7.98 -2.76
CA GLN A 75 10.26 7.43 -1.77
C GLN A 75 10.11 5.91 -1.66
N SER A 76 8.88 5.39 -1.58
CA SER A 76 8.64 3.95 -1.45
C SER A 76 9.06 3.18 -2.71
N GLN A 77 8.84 3.72 -3.91
CA GLN A 77 9.31 3.10 -5.16
C GLN A 77 10.83 3.02 -5.24
N GLN A 78 11.55 3.98 -4.66
CA GLN A 78 13.00 3.93 -4.57
C GLN A 78 13.51 2.78 -3.68
N PHE A 79 12.69 2.29 -2.74
CA PHE A 79 13.01 1.16 -1.86
C PHE A 79 12.45 -0.19 -2.35
N ASP A 80 11.35 -0.21 -3.12
CA ASP A 80 10.75 -1.45 -3.64
C ASP A 80 11.50 -2.04 -4.85
N SER A 81 12.42 -1.29 -5.49
CA SER A 81 13.28 -1.82 -6.56
C SER A 81 14.60 -2.39 -6.03
N PHE A 82 14.57 -3.20 -4.98
CA PHE A 82 15.62 -4.20 -4.74
C PHE A 82 15.03 -5.59 -5.02
N GLU A 83 14.74 -5.87 -6.29
CA GLU A 83 14.69 -7.26 -6.73
C GLU A 83 16.11 -7.82 -6.60
N GLY A 84 16.37 -8.58 -5.53
CA GLY A 84 17.58 -9.39 -5.40
C GLY A 84 17.64 -10.44 -6.52
N ARG A 85 18.07 -10.03 -7.72
CA ARG A 85 18.29 -10.93 -8.85
C ARG A 85 19.63 -11.63 -8.68
N PHE A 86 19.70 -12.58 -7.75
CA PHE A 86 20.78 -13.57 -7.77
C PHE A 86 20.53 -14.56 -8.91
N ARG A 87 20.84 -14.13 -10.14
CA ARG A 87 20.87 -14.97 -11.35
C ARG A 87 22.26 -14.90 -12.01
N PRO A 88 23.33 -15.28 -11.29
CA PRO A 88 24.66 -15.33 -11.90
C PRO A 88 24.65 -16.30 -13.08
N THR A 89 25.34 -15.93 -14.15
CA THR A 89 25.55 -16.82 -15.30
C THR A 89 26.43 -17.99 -14.89
N ALA A 90 26.41 -19.09 -15.66
CA ALA A 90 27.34 -20.19 -15.45
C ALA A 90 28.81 -19.74 -15.51
N ALA A 91 29.13 -18.73 -16.33
CA ALA A 91 30.45 -18.11 -16.35
C ALA A 91 30.79 -17.42 -15.02
N ARG A 92 29.85 -16.62 -14.48
CA ARG A 92 30.03 -15.94 -13.20
C ARG A 92 30.18 -16.91 -12.02
N LEU A 93 29.43 -18.02 -12.03
CA LEU A 93 29.57 -19.06 -11.01
C LEU A 93 30.94 -19.74 -11.07
N ARG A 94 31.50 -19.95 -12.27
CA ARG A 94 32.87 -20.48 -12.42
C ARG A 94 33.92 -19.52 -11.87
N GLU A 95 33.80 -18.23 -12.20
CA GLU A 95 34.70 -17.21 -11.64
C GLU A 95 34.66 -17.19 -10.10
N ILE A 96 33.46 -17.26 -9.50
CA ILE A 96 33.30 -17.30 -8.05
C ILE A 96 33.97 -18.56 -7.47
N ALA A 97 33.80 -19.71 -8.12
CA ALA A 97 34.42 -20.97 -7.69
C ALA A 97 35.95 -20.90 -7.77
N GLU A 98 36.52 -20.40 -8.87
CA GLU A 98 37.97 -20.23 -9.05
C GLU A 98 38.55 -19.22 -8.06
N GLN A 99 37.81 -18.16 -7.73
CA GLN A 99 38.20 -17.20 -6.70
C GLN A 99 38.18 -17.84 -5.30
N GLY A 100 37.17 -18.65 -5.00
CA GLY A 100 37.07 -19.40 -3.75
C GLY A 100 38.22 -20.41 -3.58
N GLU A 101 38.57 -21.13 -4.64
CA GLU A 101 39.69 -22.07 -4.64
C GLU A 101 41.00 -21.40 -4.28
N LYS A 102 41.32 -20.25 -4.90
CA LYS A 102 42.53 -19.48 -4.57
C LYS A 102 42.54 -18.96 -3.14
N LEU A 103 41.38 -18.55 -2.61
CA LEU A 103 41.27 -18.08 -1.23
C LEU A 103 41.51 -19.24 -0.25
N LEU A 104 41.02 -20.43 -0.56
CA LEU A 104 41.24 -21.62 0.26
C LEU A 104 42.70 -22.11 0.20
N GLU A 105 43.34 -22.05 -0.96
CA GLU A 105 44.77 -22.37 -1.10
C GLU A 105 45.67 -21.42 -0.30
N GLN A 106 45.24 -20.17 -0.12
CA GLN A 106 45.98 -19.13 0.60
C GLN A 106 45.58 -19.02 2.09
N ALA A 107 44.52 -19.72 2.51
CA ALA A 107 44.04 -19.67 3.88
C ALA A 107 44.99 -20.42 4.82
N SER A 108 45.26 -19.83 5.98
CA SER A 108 46.01 -20.47 7.06
C SER A 108 45.10 -21.38 7.91
N GLU A 109 45.70 -22.22 8.73
CA GLU A 109 44.97 -23.10 9.66
C GLU A 109 44.15 -22.30 10.69
N GLU A 110 44.59 -21.08 11.02
CA GLU A 110 43.85 -20.13 11.87
C GLU A 110 42.60 -19.59 11.15
N ASP A 111 42.70 -19.28 9.85
CA ASP A 111 41.59 -18.77 9.03
C ASP A 111 40.46 -19.80 8.85
N LEU A 112 40.81 -21.08 8.83
CA LEU A 112 39.86 -22.20 8.64
C LEU A 112 39.33 -22.77 9.96
N GLY A 113 39.94 -22.42 11.09
CA GLY A 113 39.73 -23.09 12.39
C GLY A 113 38.54 -22.59 13.21
N SER A 114 37.86 -21.52 12.81
CA SER A 114 36.75 -20.93 13.59
C SER A 114 35.42 -20.99 12.83
N PHE A 115 34.77 -22.16 12.89
CA PHE A 115 33.35 -22.28 12.57
C PHE A 115 32.57 -22.60 13.85
N SER A 116 31.59 -21.76 14.18
CA SER A 116 30.60 -22.00 15.22
C SER A 116 29.21 -21.89 14.60
N GLU A 117 28.34 -22.85 14.89
CA GLU A 117 26.94 -22.91 14.45
C GLU A 117 26.05 -21.89 15.19
#